data_AF-A0A327QWJ0-F1
#
_entry.id   AF-A0A327QWJ0-F1
#
_cell.length_a   1.000
_cell.length_b   1.000
_cell.length_c   1.000
_cell.angle_alpha   90.00
_cell.angle_beta   90.00
_cell.angle_gamma   90.00
#
_symmetry.space_group_name_H-M   'P 1'
#
loop_
_entity.id
_entity.type
_entity.pdbx_description
1 polymer ?
#
loop_
_entity_poly.entity_id
_entity_poly.type
_entity_poly.pdbx_seq_one_letter_code
_entity_poly.pdbx_strand_id
1 'polypeptide(L)'
;MREGKELILATKPYASENRSSSWKHLWITLVLLVAALSATLLLPFFVAKLAASILSGLLVVRMFVIYHDHQHHTILQNSVLAEGIMTIFGLYILAPTSIWKRSHDYHHKHNSKLFSASIGSYPIATRQKFEQMSGKERRAYLFTRHPLTILAGYLSMFMIGMCLQSFTSSPKKHWDSLLALILHIGGSAAVIIFLGWQAWALFIVIPFTIACGIGAYLFYAQHNFPGVTFKENEDWCYHDAALLSSSYMLMSPMMNWFTANIGYHHIHHLNARIPFYKLPQVMAEIPELQTAKTTSLGIKDIIACCKLKIWDSQLQRMITLREAAALRGTPCTPAKPVYAVVTSKVM
;
A
#
# COMPACT_ATOMS: atom_id res chain seq x y z
N MET A 1 26.84 -16.42 -2.97
CA MET A 1 25.92 -15.27 -2.94
C MET A 1 25.48 -15.09 -1.50
N ARG A 2 25.28 -13.85 -1.04
CA ARG A 2 24.84 -13.56 0.34
C ARG A 2 23.38 -13.95 0.50
N GLU A 3 23.05 -14.60 1.61
CA GLU A 3 21.68 -15.00 1.93
C GLU A 3 21.27 -14.54 3.33
N GLY A 4 19.95 -14.49 3.54
CA GLY A 4 19.33 -14.14 4.82
C GLY A 4 19.93 -12.93 5.53
N LYS A 5 20.53 -13.17 6.71
CA LYS A 5 21.08 -12.09 7.56
C LYS A 5 22.22 -11.34 6.89
N GLU A 6 23.08 -12.03 6.12
CA GLU A 6 24.21 -11.39 5.43
C GLU A 6 23.73 -10.41 4.37
N LEU A 7 22.66 -10.77 3.65
CA LEU A 7 22.06 -9.90 2.67
C LEU A 7 21.43 -8.65 3.32
N ILE A 8 20.74 -8.80 4.45
CA ILE A 8 20.24 -7.66 5.22
C ILE A 8 21.40 -6.76 5.66
N LEU A 9 22.49 -7.34 6.17
CA LEU A 9 23.67 -6.59 6.59
C LEU A 9 24.30 -5.83 5.42
N ALA A 10 24.32 -6.40 4.22
CA ALA A 10 24.82 -5.74 3.01
C ALA A 10 24.02 -4.47 2.65
N THR A 11 22.74 -4.38 3.05
CA THR A 11 21.92 -3.18 2.81
C THR A 11 22.09 -2.08 3.86
N LYS A 12 22.70 -2.36 5.01
CA LYS A 12 22.83 -1.38 6.11
C LYS A 12 23.54 -0.07 5.74
N PRO A 13 24.62 -0.06 4.92
CA PRO A 13 25.28 1.19 4.54
C PRO A 13 24.34 2.20 3.85
N TYR A 14 23.30 1.70 3.18
CA TYR A 14 22.31 2.53 2.47
C TYR A 14 21.20 3.08 3.38
N ALA A 15 21.05 2.56 4.60
CA ALA A 15 20.08 3.00 5.61
C ALA A 15 20.53 4.28 6.35
N SER A 16 20.95 5.27 5.56
CA SER A 16 21.41 6.58 6.01
C SER A 16 20.73 7.65 5.19
N GLU A 17 20.20 8.69 5.81
CA GLU A 17 19.61 9.79 5.06
C GLU A 17 20.67 10.76 4.52
N ASN A 18 20.43 11.32 3.34
CA ASN A 18 20.97 12.62 2.97
C ASN A 18 19.87 13.66 3.21
N ARG A 19 19.97 14.40 4.32
CA ARG A 19 18.93 15.33 4.76
C ARG A 19 18.62 16.42 3.73
N SER A 20 19.63 16.90 3.00
CA SER A 20 19.43 17.90 1.93
C SER A 20 18.61 17.32 0.77
N SER A 21 18.95 16.10 0.33
CA SER A 21 18.16 15.38 -0.68
C SER A 21 16.73 15.12 -0.20
N SER A 22 16.55 14.70 1.05
CA SER A 22 15.23 14.48 1.65
C SER A 22 14.36 15.75 1.59
N TRP A 23 14.91 16.91 1.99
CA TRP A 23 14.21 18.20 1.89
C TRP A 23 13.91 18.59 0.45
N LYS A 24 14.88 18.41 -0.46
CA LYS A 24 14.70 18.70 -1.89
C LYS A 24 13.53 17.90 -2.46
N HIS A 25 13.46 16.60 -2.18
CA HIS A 25 12.36 15.74 -2.64
C HIS A 25 11.01 16.18 -2.07
N LEU A 26 10.95 16.51 -0.78
CA LEU A 26 9.75 17.01 -0.14
C LEU A 26 9.28 18.32 -0.78
N TRP A 27 10.16 19.33 -0.86
CA TRP A 27 9.80 20.65 -1.38
C TRP A 27 9.41 20.64 -2.85
N ILE A 28 10.15 19.92 -3.71
CA ILE A 28 9.77 19.78 -5.12
C ILE A 28 8.37 19.17 -5.22
N THR A 29 8.08 18.12 -4.44
CA THR A 29 6.79 17.45 -4.49
C THR A 29 5.67 18.36 -3.98
N LEU A 30 5.88 19.07 -2.85
CA LEU A 30 4.89 20.00 -2.30
C LEU A 30 4.61 21.18 -3.23
N VAL A 31 5.64 21.82 -3.78
CA VAL A 31 5.49 22.96 -4.70
C VAL A 31 4.72 22.54 -5.95
N LEU A 32 5.09 21.40 -6.55
CA LEU A 32 4.38 20.88 -7.72
C LEU A 32 2.94 20.49 -7.38
N LEU A 33 2.70 19.89 -6.21
CA LEU A 33 1.37 19.48 -5.79
C LEU A 33 0.46 20.70 -5.58
N VAL A 34 0.94 21.72 -4.85
CA VAL A 34 0.20 22.97 -4.65
C VAL A 34 -0.07 23.65 -5.98
N ALA A 35 0.94 23.77 -6.86
CA ALA A 35 0.76 24.37 -8.18
C ALA A 35 -0.28 23.62 -9.03
N ALA A 36 -0.23 22.27 -9.06
CA ALA A 36 -1.19 21.44 -9.79
C ALA A 36 -2.60 21.57 -9.22
N LEU A 37 -2.76 21.54 -7.88
CA LEU A 37 -4.05 21.73 -7.21
C LEU A 37 -4.62 23.12 -7.48
N SER A 38 -3.83 24.18 -7.38
CA SER A 38 -4.24 25.54 -7.74
C SER A 38 -4.65 25.64 -9.21
N ALA A 39 -3.93 24.98 -10.11
CA ALA A 39 -4.27 24.95 -11.53
C ALA A 39 -5.63 24.29 -11.83
N THR A 40 -6.08 23.30 -11.03
CA THR A 40 -7.44 22.73 -11.18
C THR A 40 -8.55 23.77 -10.98
N LEU A 41 -8.28 24.83 -10.22
CA LEU A 41 -9.26 25.87 -9.91
C LEU A 41 -9.11 27.07 -10.86
N LEU A 42 -7.86 27.49 -11.09
CA LEU A 42 -7.53 28.77 -11.71
C LEU A 42 -7.38 28.74 -13.24
N LEU A 43 -7.07 27.59 -13.85
CA LEU A 43 -6.88 27.54 -15.30
C LEU A 43 -8.20 27.81 -16.04
N PRO A 44 -8.20 28.52 -17.18
CA PRO A 44 -9.44 28.89 -17.87
C PRO A 44 -10.07 27.72 -18.64
N PHE A 45 -9.26 26.75 -19.08
CA PHE A 45 -9.73 25.65 -19.95
C PHE A 45 -9.97 24.36 -19.15
N PHE A 46 -11.14 23.73 -19.36
CA PHE A 46 -11.52 22.50 -18.68
C PHE A 46 -10.51 21.36 -18.87
N VAL A 47 -10.01 21.17 -20.10
CA VAL A 47 -9.00 20.13 -20.40
C VAL A 47 -7.72 20.34 -19.58
N ALA A 48 -7.30 21.59 -19.41
CA ALA A 48 -6.12 21.92 -18.63
C ALA A 48 -6.36 21.70 -17.12
N LYS A 49 -7.56 22.02 -16.61
CA LYS A 49 -7.96 21.68 -15.23
C LYS A 49 -7.98 20.17 -14.99
N LEU A 50 -8.50 19.39 -15.95
CA LEU A 50 -8.52 17.93 -15.87
C LEU A 50 -7.12 17.33 -15.88
N ALA A 51 -6.23 17.82 -16.76
CA ALA A 51 -4.83 17.40 -16.77
C ALA A 51 -4.12 17.74 -15.44
N ALA A 52 -4.36 18.93 -14.91
CA ALA A 52 -3.84 19.33 -13.60
C ALA A 52 -4.38 18.43 -12.47
N SER A 53 -5.65 18.04 -12.53
CA SER A 53 -6.29 17.15 -11.55
C SER A 53 -5.67 15.75 -11.56
N ILE A 54 -5.43 15.18 -12.74
CA ILE A 54 -4.73 13.90 -12.90
C ILE A 54 -3.30 14.01 -12.35
N LEU A 55 -2.59 15.09 -12.68
CA LEU A 55 -1.24 15.35 -12.18
C LEU A 55 -1.22 15.48 -10.65
N SER A 56 -2.19 16.18 -10.05
CA SER A 56 -2.35 16.26 -8.60
C SER A 56 -2.48 14.88 -7.99
N GLY A 57 -3.31 13.99 -8.55
CA GLY A 57 -3.43 12.61 -8.07
C GLY A 57 -2.11 11.86 -8.06
N LEU A 58 -1.32 11.96 -9.13
CA LEU A 58 0.01 11.33 -9.21
C LEU A 58 1.03 11.96 -8.24
N LEU A 59 0.96 13.27 -8.01
CA LEU A 59 1.81 13.96 -7.04
C LEU A 59 1.44 13.61 -5.60
N VAL A 60 0.16 13.36 -5.32
CA VAL A 60 -0.29 12.85 -4.01
C VAL A 60 0.23 11.43 -3.79
N VAL A 61 0.29 10.56 -4.80
CA VAL A 61 0.97 9.24 -4.69
C VAL A 61 2.42 9.42 -4.27
N ARG A 62 3.14 10.35 -4.91
CA ARG A 62 4.54 10.64 -4.58
C ARG A 62 4.68 11.13 -3.15
N MET A 63 3.86 12.10 -2.76
CA MET A 63 3.85 12.66 -1.42
C MET A 63 3.51 11.61 -0.36
N PHE A 64 2.63 10.66 -0.68
CA PHE A 64 2.31 9.53 0.18
C PHE A 64 3.51 8.64 0.44
N VAL A 65 4.34 8.35 -0.56
CA VAL A 65 5.55 7.55 -0.35
C VAL A 65 6.59 8.31 0.48
N ILE A 66 6.74 9.62 0.27
CA ILE A 66 7.61 10.45 1.12
C ILE A 66 7.10 10.47 2.58
N TYR A 67 5.78 10.61 2.77
CA TYR A 67 5.14 10.49 4.08
C TYR A 67 5.39 9.13 4.72
N HIS A 68 5.21 8.05 3.98
CA HIS A 68 5.49 6.68 4.41
C HIS A 68 6.94 6.51 4.86
N ASP A 69 7.91 7.00 4.08
CA ASP A 69 9.33 6.92 4.41
C ASP A 69 9.69 7.73 5.67
N HIS A 70 9.04 8.87 5.87
CA HIS A 70 9.15 9.64 7.11
C HIS A 70 8.58 8.87 8.31
N GLN A 71 7.46 8.17 8.16
CA GLN A 71 6.84 7.34 9.20
C GLN A 71 7.68 6.11 9.59
N HIS A 72 8.56 5.67 8.69
CA HIS A 72 9.63 4.69 8.96
C HIS A 72 10.89 5.29 9.59
N HIS A 73 10.90 6.61 9.80
CA HIS A 73 12.06 7.37 10.24
C HIS A 73 13.26 7.17 9.31
N THR A 74 13.03 7.07 8.00
CA THR A 74 14.13 6.95 7.02
C THR A 74 14.65 8.32 6.56
N ILE A 75 13.79 9.34 6.57
CA ILE A 75 14.08 10.69 6.08
C ILE A 75 13.56 11.75 7.05
N LEU A 76 14.24 12.89 7.10
CA LEU A 76 13.92 14.09 7.89
C LEU A 76 13.71 13.79 9.38
N GLN A 77 14.49 12.84 9.90
CA GLN A 77 14.41 12.41 11.29
C GLN A 77 14.59 13.61 12.24
N ASN A 78 13.83 13.63 13.34
CA ASN A 78 13.88 14.67 14.37
C ASN A 78 13.56 16.09 13.87
N SER A 79 12.96 16.26 12.69
CA SER A 79 12.49 17.56 12.22
C SER A 79 11.06 17.83 12.65
N VAL A 80 10.87 18.80 13.55
CA VAL A 80 9.53 19.24 13.98
C VAL A 80 8.70 19.78 12.80
N LEU A 81 9.33 20.50 11.88
CA LEU A 81 8.66 21.01 10.68
C LEU A 81 8.19 19.87 9.77
N ALA A 82 9.04 18.87 9.52
CA ALA A 82 8.64 17.72 8.70
C ALA A 82 7.51 16.93 9.38
N GLU A 83 7.60 16.69 10.69
CA GLU A 83 6.55 16.01 11.46
C GLU A 83 5.20 16.72 11.33
N GLY A 84 5.17 18.06 11.43
CA GLY A 84 3.97 18.85 11.23
C GLY A 84 3.39 18.73 9.83
N ILE A 85 4.22 18.87 8.79
CA ILE A 85 3.81 18.72 7.38
C ILE A 85 3.23 17.31 7.15
N MET A 86 3.92 16.27 7.63
CA MET A 86 3.52 14.88 7.45
C MET A 86 2.25 14.53 8.21
N THR A 87 2.05 15.09 9.40
CA THR A 87 0.80 14.92 10.17
C THR A 87 -0.38 15.54 9.42
N ILE A 88 -0.22 16.77 8.92
CA ILE A 88 -1.26 17.44 8.13
C ILE A 88 -1.54 16.66 6.84
N PHE A 89 -0.50 16.19 6.15
CA PHE A 89 -0.66 15.38 4.95
C PHE A 89 -1.37 14.05 5.23
N GLY A 90 -1.05 13.37 6.34
CA GLY A 90 -1.72 12.12 6.75
C GLY A 90 -3.22 12.31 6.99
N LEU A 91 -3.61 13.44 7.61
CA LEU A 91 -5.03 13.83 7.74
C LEU A 91 -5.65 14.12 6.36
N TYR A 92 -4.96 14.89 5.52
CA TYR A 92 -5.41 15.26 4.17
C TYR A 92 -5.69 14.02 3.32
N ILE A 93 -4.79 13.04 3.28
CA ILE A 93 -4.92 11.86 2.43
C ILE A 93 -5.73 10.72 3.07
N LEU A 94 -6.42 10.96 4.18
CA LEU A 94 -7.22 9.96 4.90
C LEU A 94 -6.41 8.73 5.34
N ALA A 95 -5.13 8.93 5.68
CA ALA A 95 -4.26 7.91 6.27
C ALA A 95 -3.52 8.48 7.50
N PRO A 96 -4.28 8.85 8.54
CA PRO A 96 -3.72 9.56 9.68
C PRO A 96 -2.70 8.69 10.43
N THR A 97 -1.73 9.36 11.04
CA THR A 97 -0.52 8.75 11.59
C THR A 97 -0.81 7.60 12.55
N SER A 98 -1.80 7.73 13.44
CA SER A 98 -2.03 6.73 14.49
C SER A 98 -2.34 5.33 13.96
N ILE A 99 -3.16 5.24 12.91
CA ILE A 99 -3.58 3.98 12.30
C ILE A 99 -2.63 3.55 11.18
N TRP A 100 -2.17 4.49 10.36
CA TRP A 100 -1.26 4.18 9.26
C TRP A 100 0.04 3.58 9.79
N LYS A 101 0.71 4.26 10.73
CA LYS A 101 1.96 3.76 11.31
C LYS A 101 1.76 2.42 12.02
N ARG A 102 0.72 2.30 12.86
CA ARG A 102 0.43 1.06 13.59
C ARG A 102 0.21 -0.13 12.66
N SER A 103 -0.65 0.05 11.65
CA SER A 103 -1.02 -1.03 10.74
C SER A 103 0.13 -1.40 9.82
N HIS A 104 0.89 -0.41 9.37
CA HIS A 104 2.02 -0.64 8.46
C HIS A 104 3.25 -1.21 9.17
N ASP A 105 3.56 -0.78 10.40
CA ASP A 105 4.61 -1.42 11.23
C ASP A 105 4.25 -2.87 11.56
N TYR A 106 2.97 -3.17 11.75
CA TYR A 106 2.50 -4.55 11.90
C TYR A 106 2.72 -5.36 10.61
N HIS A 107 2.33 -4.79 9.46
CA HIS A 107 2.55 -5.39 8.14
C HIS A 107 4.03 -5.75 7.93
N HIS A 108 4.97 -4.82 8.15
CA HIS A 108 6.40 -5.13 8.01
C HIS A 108 6.88 -6.27 8.89
N LYS A 109 6.36 -6.39 10.12
CA LYS A 109 6.76 -7.45 11.07
C LYS A 109 6.12 -8.81 10.80
N HIS A 110 4.97 -8.83 10.12
CA HIS A 110 4.14 -10.02 9.93
C HIS A 110 3.85 -10.36 8.47
N ASN A 111 4.44 -9.62 7.53
CA ASN A 111 4.19 -9.81 6.11
C ASN A 111 4.41 -11.27 5.74
N SER A 112 3.44 -11.81 5.01
CA SER A 112 3.44 -13.16 4.48
C SER A 112 3.49 -14.30 5.50
N LYS A 113 3.08 -14.02 6.73
CA LYS A 113 2.65 -15.03 7.70
C LYS A 113 1.22 -15.43 7.40
N LEU A 114 1.02 -16.68 6.98
CA LEU A 114 -0.32 -17.25 6.94
C LEU A 114 -0.85 -17.37 8.37
N PHE A 115 -2.15 -17.15 8.56
CA PHE A 115 -2.86 -17.24 9.85
C PHE A 115 -2.62 -16.10 10.88
N SER A 116 -1.93 -15.02 10.53
CA SER A 116 -1.94 -13.79 11.33
C SER A 116 -3.14 -12.90 10.97
N ALA A 117 -3.46 -11.94 11.84
CA ALA A 117 -4.40 -10.88 11.50
C ALA A 117 -3.89 -10.12 10.27
N SER A 118 -4.76 -9.85 9.30
CA SER A 118 -4.41 -9.11 8.07
C SER A 118 -4.40 -7.59 8.33
N ILE A 119 -3.73 -7.17 9.40
CA ILE A 119 -3.63 -5.76 9.77
C ILE A 119 -2.61 -5.11 8.85
N GLY A 120 -3.08 -4.11 8.10
CA GLY A 120 -2.26 -3.44 7.10
C GLY A 120 -1.92 -4.35 5.92
N SER A 121 -2.75 -5.35 5.59
CA SER A 121 -2.59 -6.19 4.40
C SER A 121 -3.94 -6.67 3.88
N TYR A 122 -3.99 -7.12 2.62
CA TYR A 122 -5.20 -7.80 2.12
C TYR A 122 -5.28 -9.21 2.71
N PRO A 123 -6.48 -9.69 3.11
CA PRO A 123 -6.61 -11.03 3.66
C PRO A 123 -6.29 -12.08 2.62
N ILE A 124 -5.61 -13.16 3.03
CA ILE A 124 -5.28 -14.29 2.18
C ILE A 124 -5.78 -15.55 2.86
N ALA A 125 -6.63 -16.30 2.17
CA ALA A 125 -7.14 -17.58 2.64
C ALA A 125 -6.33 -18.70 1.98
N THR A 126 -5.94 -19.70 2.78
CA THR A 126 -5.52 -20.99 2.23
C THR A 126 -6.69 -21.66 1.54
N ARG A 127 -6.42 -22.56 0.59
CA ARG A 127 -7.45 -23.34 -0.10
C ARG A 127 -8.36 -24.08 0.88
N GLN A 128 -7.77 -24.76 1.87
CA GLN A 128 -8.52 -25.43 2.93
C GLN A 128 -9.46 -24.47 3.66
N LYS A 129 -8.96 -23.30 4.10
CA LYS A 129 -9.80 -22.31 4.80
C LYS A 129 -10.91 -21.79 3.88
N PHE A 130 -10.61 -21.53 2.61
CA PHE A 130 -11.58 -21.06 1.63
C PHE A 130 -12.70 -22.07 1.34
N GLU A 131 -12.36 -23.37 1.31
CA GLU A 131 -13.33 -24.46 1.16
C GLU A 131 -14.25 -24.57 2.39
N GLN A 132 -13.71 -24.33 3.59
CA GLN A 132 -14.45 -24.34 4.87
C GLN A 132 -15.26 -23.07 5.16
N MET A 133 -15.02 -21.96 4.45
CA MET A 133 -15.79 -20.72 4.63
C MET A 133 -17.27 -20.94 4.30
N SER A 134 -18.14 -20.42 5.17
CA SER A 134 -19.56 -20.23 4.85
C SER A 134 -19.73 -19.32 3.62
N GLY A 135 -20.90 -19.37 2.99
CA GLY A 135 -21.19 -18.51 1.83
C GLY A 135 -21.05 -17.01 2.14
N LYS A 136 -21.34 -16.57 3.38
CA LYS A 136 -21.19 -15.17 3.81
C LYS A 136 -19.71 -14.79 3.93
N GLU A 137 -18.91 -15.60 4.62
CA GLU A 137 -17.46 -15.37 4.77
C GLU A 137 -16.76 -15.34 3.41
N ARG A 138 -17.10 -16.28 2.52
CA ARG A 138 -16.54 -16.34 1.17
C ARG A 138 -16.87 -15.09 0.36
N ARG A 139 -18.12 -14.59 0.41
CA ARG A 139 -18.51 -13.34 -0.27
C ARG A 139 -17.75 -12.14 0.28
N ALA A 140 -17.66 -11.99 1.60
CA ALA A 140 -16.91 -10.90 2.22
C ALA A 140 -15.42 -10.94 1.82
N TYR A 141 -14.80 -12.12 1.87
CA TYR A 141 -13.43 -12.34 1.44
C TYR A 141 -13.18 -11.92 -0.01
N LEU A 142 -14.04 -12.36 -0.93
CA LEU A 142 -13.92 -12.04 -2.35
C LEU A 142 -14.22 -10.57 -2.64
N PHE A 143 -15.15 -9.96 -1.90
CA PHE A 143 -15.47 -8.54 -2.02
C PHE A 143 -14.27 -7.66 -1.66
N THR A 144 -13.60 -7.91 -0.53
CA THR A 144 -12.40 -7.17 -0.11
C THR A 144 -11.28 -7.25 -1.14
N ARG A 145 -11.18 -8.38 -1.85
CA ARG A 145 -10.15 -8.62 -2.88
C ARG A 145 -10.63 -8.33 -4.29
N HIS A 146 -11.82 -7.80 -4.49
CA HIS A 146 -12.38 -7.57 -5.82
C HIS A 146 -11.67 -6.39 -6.51
N PRO A 147 -11.37 -6.45 -7.82
CA PRO A 147 -10.68 -5.36 -8.52
C PRO A 147 -11.37 -4.00 -8.39
N LEU A 148 -12.72 -3.97 -8.44
CA LEU A 148 -13.48 -2.74 -8.23
C LEU A 148 -13.36 -2.20 -6.80
N THR A 149 -13.27 -3.07 -5.79
CA THR A 149 -13.06 -2.64 -4.41
C THR A 149 -11.69 -2.02 -4.22
N ILE A 150 -10.66 -2.60 -4.86
CA ILE A 150 -9.29 -2.07 -4.86
C ILE A 150 -9.23 -0.74 -5.61
N LEU A 151 -9.83 -0.65 -6.80
CA LEU A 151 -9.93 0.58 -7.58
C LEU A 151 -10.67 1.68 -6.82
N ALA A 152 -11.71 1.31 -6.06
CA ALA A 152 -12.43 2.18 -5.15
C ALA A 152 -11.68 2.45 -3.83
N GLY A 153 -10.34 2.31 -3.81
CA GLY A 153 -9.48 2.46 -2.63
C GLY A 153 -9.75 3.73 -1.82
N TYR A 154 -10.09 4.84 -2.50
CA TYR A 154 -10.51 6.08 -1.86
C TYR A 154 -11.65 5.87 -0.86
N LEU A 155 -12.72 5.18 -1.28
CA LEU A 155 -13.84 4.85 -0.39
C LEU A 155 -13.53 3.64 0.50
N SER A 156 -13.04 2.54 -0.09
CA SER A 156 -12.95 1.25 0.58
C SER A 156 -11.83 1.18 1.62
N MET A 157 -10.60 1.53 1.22
CA MET A 157 -9.42 1.41 2.07
C MET A 157 -9.22 2.66 2.92
N PHE A 158 -9.32 3.85 2.34
CA PHE A 158 -8.97 5.09 3.04
C PHE A 158 -10.14 5.63 3.89
N MET A 159 -11.29 5.98 3.29
CA MET A 159 -12.43 6.49 4.07
C MET A 159 -13.01 5.43 5.02
N ILE A 160 -13.28 4.22 4.53
CA ILE A 160 -13.90 3.18 5.37
C ILE A 160 -12.85 2.50 6.26
N GLY A 161 -11.77 1.96 5.70
CA GLY A 161 -10.77 1.21 6.47
C GLY A 161 -9.95 2.09 7.43
N MET A 162 -9.19 3.04 6.86
CA MET A 162 -8.25 3.87 7.62
C MET A 162 -8.94 4.94 8.47
N CYS A 163 -10.16 5.38 8.13
CA CYS A 163 -10.86 6.38 8.91
C CYS A 163 -12.03 5.83 9.76
N LEU A 164 -13.10 5.33 9.12
CA LEU A 164 -14.31 4.94 9.85
C LEU A 164 -14.12 3.69 10.73
N GLN A 165 -13.55 2.61 10.18
CA GLN A 165 -13.38 1.34 10.89
C GLN A 165 -12.34 1.46 12.00
N SER A 166 -11.22 2.12 11.75
CA SER A 166 -10.18 2.36 12.76
C SER A 166 -10.71 3.17 13.94
N PHE A 167 -11.47 4.24 13.69
CA PHE A 167 -12.10 5.05 14.73
C PHE A 167 -13.14 4.25 15.51
N THR A 168 -14.11 3.65 14.82
CA THR A 168 -15.23 2.93 15.48
C THR A 168 -14.74 1.78 16.36
N SER A 169 -13.61 1.17 16.00
CA SER A 169 -13.10 0.00 16.69
C SER A 169 -12.16 0.33 17.85
N SER A 170 -11.39 1.42 17.74
CA SER A 170 -10.51 1.89 18.82
C SER A 170 -10.50 3.44 18.94
N PRO A 171 -11.63 4.09 19.33
CA PRO A 171 -11.79 5.54 19.25
C PRO A 171 -10.71 6.35 19.99
N LYS A 172 -10.32 5.89 21.17
CA LYS A 172 -9.29 6.57 21.99
C LYS A 172 -7.90 6.55 21.35
N LYS A 173 -7.59 5.52 20.56
CA LYS A 173 -6.28 5.36 19.90
C LYS A 173 -6.24 6.03 18.52
N HIS A 174 -7.39 6.10 17.86
CA HIS A 174 -7.52 6.54 16.46
C HIS A 174 -8.53 7.68 16.32
N TRP A 175 -8.48 8.65 17.23
CA TRP A 175 -9.38 9.82 17.18
C TRP A 175 -9.10 10.71 15.95
N ASP A 176 -7.83 10.77 15.51
CA ASP A 176 -7.36 11.45 14.32
C ASP A 176 -7.98 10.88 13.03
N SER A 177 -8.44 9.64 13.06
CA SER A 177 -9.19 8.98 11.98
C SER A 177 -10.58 9.58 11.79
N LEU A 178 -11.28 9.93 12.88
CA LEU A 178 -12.52 10.69 12.80
C LEU A 178 -12.25 12.14 12.38
N LEU A 179 -11.20 12.77 12.92
CA LEU A 179 -10.83 14.13 12.53
C LEU A 179 -10.57 14.22 11.02
N ALA A 180 -9.77 13.31 10.45
CA ALA A 180 -9.51 13.25 9.02
C ALA A 180 -10.82 13.17 8.20
N LEU A 181 -11.76 12.31 8.61
CA LEU A 181 -13.03 12.16 7.93
C LEU A 181 -13.90 13.41 8.01
N ILE A 182 -13.96 14.06 9.17
CA ILE A 182 -14.71 15.32 9.37
C ILE A 182 -14.10 16.43 8.51
N LEU A 183 -12.78 16.61 8.53
CA LEU A 183 -12.09 17.63 7.73
C LEU A 183 -12.31 17.38 6.24
N HIS A 184 -12.29 16.13 5.80
CA HIS A 184 -12.44 15.77 4.40
C HIS A 184 -13.87 15.97 3.89
N ILE A 185 -14.88 15.56 4.67
CA ILE A 185 -16.30 15.77 4.34
C ILE A 185 -16.65 17.26 4.42
N GLY A 186 -16.21 17.94 5.48
CA GLY A 186 -16.43 19.38 5.67
C GLY A 186 -15.75 20.22 4.59
N GLY A 187 -14.50 19.89 4.24
CA GLY A 187 -13.77 20.51 3.14
C GLY A 187 -14.44 20.26 1.79
N SER A 188 -14.94 19.04 1.55
CA SER A 188 -15.72 18.72 0.35
C SER A 188 -17.00 19.56 0.27
N ALA A 189 -17.76 19.65 1.37
CA ALA A 189 -18.96 20.47 1.43
C ALA A 189 -18.64 21.96 1.20
N ALA A 190 -17.57 22.48 1.80
CA ALA A 190 -17.13 23.85 1.59
C ALA A 190 -16.78 24.12 0.11
N VAL A 191 -16.01 23.25 -0.54
CA VAL A 191 -15.69 23.40 -1.97
C VAL A 191 -16.96 23.37 -2.82
N ILE A 192 -17.92 22.49 -2.55
CA ILE A 192 -19.19 22.45 -3.27
C ILE A 192 -19.97 23.76 -3.09
N ILE A 193 -20.10 24.25 -1.86
CA ILE A 193 -20.89 25.44 -1.52
C ILE A 193 -20.28 26.71 -2.13
N PHE A 194 -18.97 26.88 -2.02
CA PHE A 194 -18.29 28.12 -2.42
C PHE A 194 -17.77 28.13 -3.85
N LEU A 195 -17.43 26.96 -4.42
CA LEU A 195 -16.78 26.83 -5.73
C LEU A 195 -17.55 25.93 -6.72
N GLY A 196 -18.62 25.27 -6.27
CA GLY A 196 -19.46 24.40 -7.09
C GLY A 196 -18.96 22.96 -7.22
N TRP A 197 -19.84 22.09 -7.70
CA TRP A 197 -19.57 20.65 -7.81
C TRP A 197 -18.44 20.31 -8.79
N GLN A 198 -18.22 21.13 -9.83
CA GLN A 198 -17.13 20.91 -10.79
C GLN A 198 -15.76 21.11 -10.14
N ALA A 199 -15.62 22.16 -9.31
CA ALA A 199 -14.40 22.38 -8.53
C ALA A 199 -14.16 21.24 -7.56
N TRP A 200 -15.21 20.76 -6.87
CA TRP A 200 -15.11 19.58 -6.01
C TRP A 200 -14.64 18.33 -6.75
N ALA A 201 -15.20 18.05 -7.94
CA ALA A 201 -14.83 16.90 -8.74
C ALA A 201 -13.34 16.96 -9.17
N LEU A 202 -12.88 18.11 -9.63
CA LEU A 202 -11.51 18.31 -10.14
C LEU A 202 -10.46 18.47 -9.02
N PHE A 203 -10.79 19.12 -7.91
CA PHE A 203 -9.85 19.41 -6.82
C PHE A 203 -9.79 18.27 -5.79
N ILE A 204 -10.89 17.54 -5.57
CA ILE A 204 -10.97 16.49 -4.54
C ILE A 204 -11.19 15.13 -5.16
N VAL A 205 -12.30 14.90 -5.88
CA VAL A 205 -12.73 13.54 -6.24
C VAL A 205 -11.72 12.85 -7.14
N ILE A 206 -11.31 13.49 -8.24
CA ILE A 206 -10.40 12.87 -9.21
C ILE A 206 -8.99 12.64 -8.61
N PRO A 207 -8.33 13.63 -7.97
CA PRO A 207 -7.00 13.41 -7.40
C PRO A 207 -6.98 12.33 -6.33
N PHE A 208 -7.96 12.32 -5.42
CA PHE A 208 -8.06 11.29 -4.38
C PHE A 208 -8.38 9.90 -4.95
N THR A 209 -9.27 9.82 -5.94
CA THR A 209 -9.58 8.53 -6.59
C THR A 209 -8.33 7.94 -7.24
N ILE A 210 -7.54 8.75 -7.95
CA ILE A 210 -6.28 8.32 -8.55
C ILE A 210 -5.28 7.92 -7.46
N ALA A 211 -5.04 8.79 -6.47
CA ALA A 211 -4.01 8.55 -5.46
C ALA A 211 -4.31 7.35 -4.57
N CYS A 212 -5.51 7.30 -3.98
CA CYS A 212 -5.92 6.22 -3.11
C CYS A 212 -6.16 4.91 -3.88
N GLY A 213 -6.64 4.98 -5.13
CA GLY A 213 -6.80 3.82 -5.99
C GLY A 213 -5.47 3.19 -6.38
N ILE A 214 -4.49 4.02 -6.79
CA ILE A 214 -3.11 3.56 -7.04
C ILE A 214 -2.49 3.02 -5.75
N GLY A 215 -2.62 3.73 -4.62
CA GLY A 215 -2.10 3.30 -3.33
C GLY A 215 -2.64 1.92 -2.91
N ALA A 216 -3.96 1.74 -2.97
CA ALA A 216 -4.61 0.45 -2.68
C ALA A 216 -4.12 -0.66 -3.62
N TYR A 217 -4.00 -0.37 -4.93
CA TYR A 217 -3.52 -1.35 -5.89
C TYR A 217 -2.04 -1.71 -5.69
N LEU A 218 -1.15 -0.74 -5.43
CA LEU A 218 0.26 -1.00 -5.14
C LEU A 218 0.37 -1.92 -3.92
N PHE A 219 -0.34 -1.60 -2.84
CA PHE A 219 -0.38 -2.42 -1.63
C PHE A 219 -0.88 -3.85 -1.90
N TYR A 220 -1.83 -4.02 -2.81
CA TYR A 220 -2.30 -5.33 -3.25
C TYR A 220 -1.26 -6.06 -4.10
N ALA A 221 -0.89 -5.49 -5.25
CA ALA A 221 -0.10 -6.15 -6.28
C ALA A 221 1.34 -6.40 -5.85
N GLN A 222 1.90 -5.59 -4.96
CA GLN A 222 3.24 -5.81 -4.43
C GLN A 222 3.33 -7.03 -3.50
N HIS A 223 2.20 -7.57 -3.06
CA HIS A 223 2.08 -8.78 -2.24
C HIS A 223 1.14 -9.83 -2.83
N ASN A 224 0.64 -9.61 -4.04
CA ASN A 224 -0.35 -10.48 -4.68
C ASN A 224 -0.12 -10.54 -6.19
N PHE A 225 0.92 -11.26 -6.58
CA PHE A 225 1.40 -11.35 -7.95
C PHE A 225 1.76 -12.80 -8.34
N PRO A 226 1.82 -13.13 -9.63
CA PRO A 226 2.25 -14.45 -10.08
C PRO A 226 3.63 -14.82 -9.52
N GLY A 227 3.72 -16.00 -8.90
CA GLY A 227 4.96 -16.49 -8.28
C GLY A 227 5.19 -16.04 -6.84
N VAL A 228 4.34 -15.17 -6.26
CA VAL A 228 4.42 -14.83 -4.82
C VAL A 228 4.39 -16.10 -3.97
N THR A 229 5.19 -16.13 -2.90
CA THR A 229 5.21 -17.24 -1.94
C THR A 229 4.90 -16.76 -0.53
N PHE A 230 4.07 -17.52 0.18
CA PHE A 230 3.77 -17.32 1.60
C PHE A 230 4.31 -18.50 2.40
N LYS A 231 4.67 -18.26 3.67
CA LYS A 231 5.13 -19.33 4.57
C LYS A 231 4.14 -19.55 5.71
N GLU A 232 4.02 -20.79 6.14
CA GLU A 232 3.31 -21.16 7.37
C GLU A 232 4.16 -20.76 8.60
N ASN A 233 3.53 -20.55 9.76
CA ASN A 233 4.16 -19.86 10.90
C ASN A 233 5.46 -20.49 11.42
N GLU A 234 5.64 -21.81 11.30
CA GLU A 234 6.82 -22.53 11.81
C GLU A 234 8.06 -22.37 10.91
N ASP A 235 7.88 -22.17 9.60
CA ASP A 235 8.98 -22.02 8.62
C ASP A 235 9.26 -20.56 8.25
N TRP A 236 8.58 -19.62 8.91
CA TRP A 236 8.67 -18.21 8.58
C TRP A 236 10.01 -17.63 9.06
N CYS A 237 10.81 -17.15 8.12
CA CYS A 237 11.96 -16.30 8.40
C CYS A 237 11.81 -14.97 7.67
N TYR A 238 12.12 -13.88 8.37
CA TYR A 238 11.88 -12.51 7.92
C TYR A 238 12.49 -12.19 6.55
N HIS A 239 13.69 -12.72 6.26
CA HIS A 239 14.40 -12.44 5.01
C HIS A 239 13.77 -13.10 3.79
N ASP A 240 13.40 -14.39 3.89
CA ASP A 240 12.72 -15.11 2.81
C ASP A 240 11.35 -14.51 2.54
N ALA A 241 10.64 -14.10 3.59
CA ALA A 241 9.39 -13.39 3.46
C ALA A 241 9.61 -12.06 2.71
N ALA A 242 10.58 -11.24 3.12
CA ALA A 242 10.83 -9.96 2.47
C ALA A 242 11.14 -10.06 0.97
N LEU A 243 11.91 -11.07 0.54
CA LEU A 243 12.30 -11.21 -0.87
C LEU A 243 11.31 -12.00 -1.73
N LEU A 244 10.74 -13.08 -1.20
CA LEU A 244 9.95 -14.01 -2.00
C LEU A 244 8.46 -13.69 -1.99
N SER A 245 8.02 -12.84 -1.05
CA SER A 245 6.62 -12.46 -0.87
C SER A 245 6.32 -10.99 -1.18
N SER A 246 7.33 -10.25 -1.65
CA SER A 246 7.21 -8.89 -2.15
C SER A 246 7.81 -8.80 -3.54
N SER A 247 7.12 -8.13 -4.46
CA SER A 247 7.58 -8.03 -5.84
C SER A 247 8.58 -6.88 -6.04
N TYR A 248 9.43 -6.99 -7.05
CA TYR A 248 9.95 -5.84 -7.78
C TYR A 248 8.94 -5.40 -8.85
N MET A 249 8.30 -4.24 -8.67
CA MET A 249 7.37 -3.71 -9.65
C MET A 249 8.11 -2.88 -10.70
N LEU A 250 8.18 -3.39 -11.92
CA LEU A 250 8.78 -2.72 -13.06
C LEU A 250 7.91 -1.54 -13.49
N MET A 251 8.52 -0.37 -13.58
CA MET A 251 7.86 0.89 -13.91
C MET A 251 8.72 1.72 -14.86
N SER A 252 8.07 2.57 -15.66
CA SER A 252 8.77 3.57 -16.48
C SER A 252 9.49 4.59 -15.57
N PRO A 253 10.51 5.31 -16.06
CA PRO A 253 11.18 6.36 -15.28
C PRO A 253 10.22 7.40 -14.70
N MET A 254 9.17 7.75 -15.47
CA MET A 254 8.12 8.66 -15.03
C MET A 254 7.34 8.09 -13.83
N MET A 255 6.92 6.83 -13.90
CA MET A 255 6.20 6.20 -12.79
C MET A 255 7.10 5.94 -11.58
N ASN A 256 8.39 5.64 -11.78
CA ASN A 256 9.36 5.60 -10.68
C ASN A 256 9.45 6.96 -9.97
N TRP A 257 9.37 8.07 -10.71
CA TRP A 257 9.29 9.39 -10.10
C TRP A 257 7.97 9.60 -9.34
N PHE A 258 6.81 9.38 -9.96
CA PHE A 258 5.51 9.60 -9.28
C PHE A 258 5.26 8.65 -8.11
N THR A 259 5.87 7.47 -8.10
CA THR A 259 5.76 6.52 -6.99
C THR A 259 6.96 6.55 -6.06
N ALA A 260 7.86 7.54 -6.24
CA ALA A 260 9.09 7.70 -5.47
C ALA A 260 9.83 6.36 -5.28
N ASN A 261 10.05 5.60 -6.36
CA ASN A 261 10.75 4.31 -6.33
C ASN A 261 10.14 3.23 -5.41
N ILE A 262 8.88 3.33 -4.99
CA ILE A 262 8.26 2.28 -4.16
C ILE A 262 8.18 0.94 -4.89
N GLY A 263 8.34 0.91 -6.22
CA GLY A 263 8.42 -0.31 -7.01
C GLY A 263 9.51 -1.28 -6.56
N TYR A 264 10.59 -0.80 -5.94
CA TYR A 264 11.64 -1.61 -5.31
C TYR A 264 11.21 -2.17 -3.94
N HIS A 265 9.97 -2.65 -3.85
CA HIS A 265 9.29 -2.98 -2.60
C HIS A 265 9.91 -4.14 -1.85
N HIS A 266 10.44 -5.13 -2.56
CA HIS A 266 11.20 -6.23 -1.99
C HIS A 266 12.44 -5.74 -1.22
N ILE A 267 13.14 -4.71 -1.72
CA ILE A 267 14.27 -4.07 -1.02
C ILE A 267 13.77 -3.31 0.21
N HIS A 268 12.66 -2.57 0.06
CA HIS A 268 12.01 -1.88 1.17
C HIS A 268 11.60 -2.84 2.30
N HIS A 269 11.01 -3.99 1.96
CA HIS A 269 10.68 -5.01 2.96
C HIS A 269 11.90 -5.67 3.58
N LEU A 270 13.00 -5.81 2.82
CA LEU A 270 14.25 -6.35 3.34
C LEU A 270 14.88 -5.40 4.36
N ASN A 271 14.82 -4.10 4.10
CA ASN A 271 15.30 -3.07 5.01
C ASN A 271 14.53 -1.75 4.82
N ALA A 272 13.47 -1.58 5.60
CA ALA A 272 12.58 -0.42 5.54
C ALA A 272 13.21 0.88 6.06
N ARG A 273 14.51 0.88 6.41
CA ARG A 273 15.26 2.07 6.81
C ARG A 273 16.02 2.74 5.67
N ILE A 274 15.98 2.18 4.47
CA ILE A 274 16.62 2.76 3.29
C ILE A 274 15.69 3.82 2.71
N PRO A 275 16.13 5.09 2.58
CA PRO A 275 15.34 6.11 1.90
C PRO A 275 15.02 5.71 0.46
N PHE A 276 13.80 6.00 0.01
CA PHE A 276 13.31 5.62 -1.31
C PHE A 276 14.24 6.04 -2.47
N TYR A 277 14.93 7.18 -2.35
CA TYR A 277 15.83 7.69 -3.39
C TYR A 277 17.14 6.89 -3.51
N LYS A 278 17.44 6.01 -2.54
CA LYS A 278 18.58 5.08 -2.57
C LYS A 278 18.21 3.68 -3.07
N LEU A 279 16.92 3.32 -3.12
CA LEU A 279 16.51 1.97 -3.54
C LEU A 279 17.03 1.56 -4.93
N PRO A 280 17.05 2.43 -5.97
CA PRO A 280 17.63 2.08 -7.26
C PRO A 280 19.14 1.79 -7.18
N GLN A 281 19.88 2.52 -6.34
CA GLN A 281 21.30 2.29 -6.10
C GLN A 281 21.52 0.93 -5.47
N VAL A 282 20.73 0.57 -4.45
CA VAL A 282 20.80 -0.72 -3.77
C VAL A 282 20.53 -1.87 -4.74
N MET A 283 19.54 -1.73 -5.61
CA MET A 283 19.24 -2.73 -6.66
C MET A 283 20.43 -2.93 -7.62
N ALA A 284 21.12 -1.85 -7.99
CA ALA A 284 22.25 -1.90 -8.91
C ALA A 284 23.50 -2.52 -8.27
N GLU A 285 23.77 -2.22 -6.99
CA GLU A 285 25.02 -2.57 -6.31
C GLU A 285 24.99 -3.93 -5.59
N ILE A 286 23.80 -4.52 -5.37
CA ILE A 286 23.65 -5.83 -4.71
C ILE A 286 23.09 -6.86 -5.71
N PRO A 287 23.93 -7.71 -6.32
CA PRO A 287 23.51 -8.67 -7.35
C PRO A 287 22.39 -9.61 -6.91
N GLU A 288 22.36 -10.00 -5.63
CA GLU A 288 21.35 -10.91 -5.08
C GLU A 288 19.92 -10.34 -5.13
N LEU A 289 19.76 -9.01 -5.22
CA LEU A 289 18.45 -8.37 -5.34
C LEU A 289 17.92 -8.39 -6.79
N GLN A 290 18.78 -8.65 -7.77
CA GLN A 290 18.41 -8.64 -9.19
C GLN A 290 17.59 -9.86 -9.61
N THR A 291 17.56 -10.92 -8.80
CA THR A 291 16.76 -12.12 -9.03
C THR A 291 15.35 -12.03 -8.42
N ALA A 292 14.92 -10.84 -7.98
CA ALA A 292 13.61 -10.64 -7.39
C ALA A 292 12.48 -10.98 -8.36
N LYS A 293 11.38 -11.52 -7.81
CA LYS A 293 10.16 -11.79 -8.60
C LYS A 293 9.52 -10.48 -9.03
N THR A 294 9.08 -10.39 -10.28
CA THR A 294 8.61 -9.13 -10.86
C THR A 294 7.10 -9.11 -11.12
N THR A 295 6.54 -7.91 -11.09
CA THR A 295 5.23 -7.56 -11.69
C THR A 295 5.34 -6.17 -12.33
N SER A 296 4.28 -5.63 -12.93
CA SER A 296 4.30 -4.28 -13.48
C SER A 296 2.94 -3.58 -13.38
N LEU A 297 2.90 -2.31 -13.80
CA LEU A 297 1.67 -1.55 -14.02
C LEU A 297 1.05 -1.79 -15.41
N GLY A 298 1.58 -2.75 -16.18
CA GLY A 298 1.00 -3.16 -17.45
C GLY A 298 -0.34 -3.86 -17.25
N ILE A 299 -1.30 -3.63 -18.15
CA ILE A 299 -2.66 -4.17 -18.06
C ILE A 299 -2.67 -5.70 -17.88
N LYS A 300 -1.78 -6.42 -18.58
CA LYS A 300 -1.66 -7.89 -18.46
C LYS A 300 -1.31 -8.33 -17.03
N ASP A 301 -0.33 -7.66 -16.41
CA ASP A 301 0.12 -7.99 -15.06
C ASP A 301 -0.90 -7.57 -14.00
N ILE A 302 -1.57 -6.43 -14.20
CA ILE A 302 -2.71 -6.01 -13.35
C ILE A 302 -3.79 -7.08 -13.34
N ILE A 303 -4.20 -7.56 -14.52
CA ILE A 303 -5.20 -8.62 -14.64
C ILE A 303 -4.70 -9.91 -13.99
N ALA A 304 -3.43 -10.27 -14.18
CA ALA A 304 -2.85 -11.46 -13.57
C ALA A 304 -2.87 -11.38 -12.04
N CYS A 305 -2.41 -10.28 -11.45
CA CYS A 305 -2.46 -10.02 -10.00
C CYS A 305 -3.90 -10.11 -9.48
N CYS A 306 -4.84 -9.45 -10.16
CA CYS A 306 -6.25 -9.43 -9.76
C CYS A 306 -6.97 -10.78 -9.90
N LYS A 307 -6.50 -11.72 -10.74
CA LYS A 307 -7.10 -13.06 -10.86
C LYS A 307 -6.73 -13.99 -9.70
N LEU A 308 -5.60 -13.74 -9.05
CA LEU A 308 -5.07 -14.57 -7.96
C LEU A 308 -5.81 -14.31 -6.65
N LYS A 309 -6.59 -15.30 -6.20
CA LYS A 309 -7.47 -15.15 -5.04
C LYS A 309 -7.06 -15.99 -3.85
N ILE A 310 -6.64 -17.23 -4.03
CA ILE A 310 -6.51 -18.22 -2.95
C ILE A 310 -5.07 -18.71 -2.90
N TRP A 311 -4.52 -18.93 -1.71
CA TRP A 311 -3.22 -19.59 -1.55
C TRP A 311 -3.40 -21.11 -1.51
N ASP A 312 -2.66 -21.84 -2.33
CA ASP A 312 -2.60 -23.31 -2.26
C ASP A 312 -1.27 -23.76 -1.65
N SER A 313 -1.30 -24.32 -0.44
CA SER A 313 -0.11 -24.77 0.29
C SER A 313 0.59 -25.97 -0.36
N GLN A 314 -0.07 -26.76 -1.22
CA GLN A 314 0.59 -27.87 -1.92
C GLN A 314 1.34 -27.37 -3.15
N LEU A 315 0.69 -26.51 -3.93
CA LEU A 315 1.29 -25.92 -5.12
C LEU A 315 2.26 -24.77 -4.80
N GLN A 316 2.31 -24.33 -3.54
CA GLN A 316 3.14 -23.21 -3.06
C GLN A 316 2.98 -21.96 -3.91
N ARG A 317 1.74 -21.66 -4.33
CA ARG A 317 1.42 -20.50 -5.15
C ARG A 317 0.00 -20.02 -4.93
N MET A 318 -0.24 -18.76 -5.32
CA MET A 318 -1.60 -18.28 -5.48
C MET A 318 -2.28 -18.93 -6.69
N ILE A 319 -3.57 -19.22 -6.54
CA ILE A 319 -4.43 -19.82 -7.56
C ILE A 319 -5.67 -18.95 -7.80
N THR A 320 -6.23 -19.10 -8.99
CA THR A 320 -7.49 -18.49 -9.40
C THR A 320 -8.69 -19.24 -8.82
N LEU A 321 -9.87 -18.61 -8.86
CA LEU A 321 -11.13 -19.29 -8.48
C LEU A 321 -11.45 -20.49 -9.37
N ARG A 322 -11.07 -20.42 -10.66
CA ARG A 322 -11.27 -21.51 -11.61
C ARG A 322 -10.41 -22.72 -11.26
N GLU A 323 -9.13 -22.50 -10.95
CA GLU A 323 -8.22 -23.57 -10.49
C GLU A 323 -8.72 -24.16 -9.16
N ALA A 324 -9.12 -23.32 -8.20
CA ALA A 324 -9.67 -23.80 -6.93
C ALA A 324 -10.94 -24.66 -7.12
N ALA A 325 -11.78 -24.34 -8.10
CA ALA A 325 -12.94 -25.17 -8.43
C ALA A 325 -12.54 -26.51 -9.05
N ALA A 326 -11.52 -26.53 -9.91
CA ALA A 326 -11.00 -27.75 -10.54
C ALA A 326 -10.28 -28.68 -9.55
N LEU A 327 -9.67 -28.11 -8.51
CA LEU A 327 -8.97 -28.85 -7.46
C LEU A 327 -9.90 -29.31 -6.32
N ARG A 328 -11.19 -28.97 -6.36
CA ARG A 328 -12.12 -29.30 -5.27
C ARG A 328 -12.15 -30.81 -5.03
N GLY A 329 -11.98 -31.22 -3.77
CA GLY A 329 -11.98 -32.63 -3.37
C GLY A 329 -10.63 -33.35 -3.48
N THR A 330 -9.60 -32.73 -4.06
CA THR A 330 -8.24 -33.25 -3.91
C THR A 330 -7.77 -33.02 -2.47
N PRO A 331 -6.93 -33.89 -1.89
CA PRO A 331 -6.39 -33.67 -0.55
C PRO A 331 -5.69 -32.31 -0.48
N CYS A 332 -6.06 -31.46 0.47
CA CYS A 332 -5.21 -30.34 0.88
C CYS A 332 -4.29 -30.84 1.99
N THR A 333 -3.03 -30.42 2.01
CA THR A 333 -2.22 -30.58 3.22
C THR A 333 -2.93 -29.81 4.33
N PRO A 334 -3.30 -30.46 5.46
CA PRO A 334 -3.99 -29.76 6.52
C PRO A 334 -3.06 -28.67 7.05
N ALA A 335 -3.48 -27.41 6.91
CA ALA A 335 -2.92 -26.33 7.69
C ALA A 335 -3.09 -26.71 9.16
N LYS A 336 -2.00 -26.70 9.93
CA LYS A 336 -2.09 -26.87 11.38
C LYS A 336 -3.10 -25.86 11.92
N PRO A 337 -4.04 -26.27 12.80
CA PRO A 337 -5.07 -25.37 13.29
C PRO A 337 -4.42 -24.22 14.06
N VAL A 338 -4.40 -23.05 13.45
CA VAL A 338 -4.25 -21.80 14.20
C VAL A 338 -5.66 -21.47 14.65
N TYR A 339 -5.87 -21.51 15.97
CA TYR A 339 -7.12 -21.14 16.62
C TYR A 339 -7.73 -19.94 15.89
N ALA A 340 -8.95 -20.12 15.42
CA ALA A 340 -9.74 -19.03 14.88
C ALA A 340 -9.81 -17.96 15.96
N VAL A 341 -9.03 -16.89 15.80
CA VAL A 341 -9.38 -15.63 16.45
C VAL A 341 -10.69 -15.25 15.81
N VAL A 342 -11.76 -15.56 16.52
CA VAL A 342 -13.10 -15.04 16.32
C VAL A 342 -12.93 -13.60 15.86
N THR A 343 -13.51 -13.26 14.72
CA THR A 343 -13.73 -11.88 14.31
C THR A 343 -14.62 -11.22 15.37
N SER A 344 -14.00 -10.81 16.46
CA SER A 344 -14.54 -9.98 17.51
C SER A 344 -13.36 -9.31 18.20
N LYS A 345 -13.21 -8.01 17.98
CA LYS A 345 -12.34 -7.11 18.74
C LYS A 345 -10.82 -7.26 18.51
N VAL A 346 -10.38 -7.18 17.26
CA VAL A 346 -9.14 -6.43 16.95
C VAL A 346 -9.41 -5.63 15.68
N MET A 347 -9.94 -4.42 15.87
CA MET A 347 -9.88 -3.34 14.90
C MET A 347 -9.48 -2.07 15.67
#